data_AF-A0A560BYL4-F1
#
_entry.id   AF-A0A560BYL4-F1
#
_cell.length_a   1.000
_cell.length_b   1.000
_cell.length_c   1.000
_cell.angle_alpha   90.00
_cell.angle_beta   90.00
_cell.angle_gamma   90.00
#
_symmetry.space_group_name_H-M   'P 1'
#
loop_
_entity.id
_entity.type
_entity.pdbx_description
1 polymer ?
#
loop_
_entity_poly.entity_id
_entity_poly.type
_entity_poly.pdbx_seq_one_letter_code
_entity_poly.pdbx_strand_id
1 'polypeptide(L)'
;MDISPLSPTAQTARSAAATPAAQTRSAEKAGQEFEALMVGQMLESMFAGIETGSAFGGGQGERTWRSFMLQEYGKAIAEAGTLGIGRMVEADVARLYGQTSEGTKG
;
A
#
# COMPACT_ATOMS: atom_id res chain seq x y z
N MET A 1 15.02 26.72 46.08
CA MET A 1 14.12 25.58 45.80
C MET A 1 14.59 25.03 44.46
N ASP A 2 15.65 24.23 44.50
CA ASP A 2 16.29 23.64 43.32
C ASP A 2 15.49 22.42 42.89
N ILE A 3 14.87 22.50 41.72
CA ILE A 3 14.23 21.35 41.10
C ILE A 3 15.23 20.68 40.16
N SER A 4 15.88 19.61 40.64
CA SER A 4 16.64 18.71 39.79
C SER A 4 15.71 18.07 38.77
N PRO A 5 15.94 18.20 37.45
CA PRO A 5 15.19 17.42 36.48
C PRO A 5 15.68 15.96 36.52
N LEU A 6 14.73 15.04 36.62
CA LEU A 6 14.95 13.60 36.51
C LEU A 6 15.41 13.27 35.08
N SER A 7 16.51 12.52 34.96
CA SER A 7 17.00 12.03 33.67
C SER A 7 15.92 11.20 32.97
N PRO A 8 15.54 11.50 31.72
CA PRO A 8 14.66 10.64 30.96
C PRO A 8 15.37 9.31 30.67
N THR A 9 14.72 8.24 31.09
CA THR A 9 15.07 6.84 30.82
C THR A 9 15.41 6.67 29.34
N ALA A 10 16.57 6.08 29.07
CA ALA A 10 17.03 5.70 27.74
C ALA A 10 16.09 4.64 27.14
N GLN A 11 15.00 5.08 26.52
CA GLN A 11 14.16 4.28 25.63
C GLN A 11 14.64 4.49 24.19
N THR A 12 15.95 4.36 23.95
CA THR A 12 16.54 4.45 22.60
C THR A 12 17.17 3.11 22.25
N ALA A 13 16.36 2.05 22.16
CA ALA A 13 16.87 0.75 21.74
C ALA A 13 15.79 -0.10 21.08
N ARG A 14 15.20 0.38 19.98
CA ARG A 14 14.82 -0.47 18.84
C ARG A 14 14.42 0.33 17.60
N SER A 15 15.41 1.03 17.03
CA SER A 15 15.46 1.14 15.57
C SER A 15 16.64 0.28 15.13
N ALA A 16 16.42 -1.04 15.12
CA ALA A 16 17.33 -1.92 14.40
C ALA A 16 17.17 -1.54 12.93
N ALA A 17 18.19 -0.89 12.37
CA ALA A 17 18.21 -0.49 10.97
C ALA A 17 17.84 -1.72 10.11
N ALA A 18 16.65 -1.69 9.49
CA ALA A 18 16.25 -2.72 8.56
C ALA A 18 17.34 -2.81 7.48
N THR A 19 17.77 -4.02 7.14
CA THR A 19 18.78 -4.19 6.09
C THR A 19 18.25 -3.67 4.75
N PRO A 20 19.10 -3.19 3.84
CA PRO A 20 18.67 -2.67 2.53
C PRO A 20 17.75 -3.65 1.78
N ALA A 21 18.03 -4.95 1.85
CA ALA A 21 17.20 -5.99 1.25
C ALA A 21 15.78 -6.09 1.86
N ALA A 22 15.64 -5.85 3.16
CA ALA A 22 14.33 -5.81 3.81
C ALA A 22 13.54 -4.55 3.41
N GLN A 23 14.24 -3.43 3.20
CA GLN A 23 13.63 -2.17 2.73
C GLN A 23 13.16 -2.29 1.29
N THR A 24 13.98 -2.83 0.37
CA THR A 24 13.58 -3.08 -1.02
C THR A 24 12.36 -3.99 -1.10
N ARG A 25 12.36 -5.10 -0.36
CA ARG A 25 11.20 -6.01 -0.31
C ARG A 25 9.93 -5.34 0.24
N SER A 26 10.08 -4.41 1.19
CA SER A 26 8.94 -3.64 1.70
C SER A 26 8.40 -2.63 0.69
N ALA A 27 9.29 -2.00 -0.10
CA ALA A 27 8.90 -1.06 -1.16
C ALA A 27 8.22 -1.78 -2.33
N GLU A 28 8.76 -2.93 -2.77
CA GLU A 28 8.16 -3.79 -3.80
C GLU A 28 6.74 -4.19 -3.40
N LYS A 29 6.58 -4.70 -2.17
CA LYS A 29 5.29 -5.11 -1.64
C LYS A 29 4.30 -3.94 -1.55
N ALA A 30 4.74 -2.79 -1.04
CA ALA A 30 3.89 -1.61 -0.94
C ALA A 30 3.42 -1.10 -2.32
N GLY A 31 4.32 -1.11 -3.31
CA GLY A 31 3.99 -0.75 -4.69
C GLY A 31 2.96 -1.69 -5.30
N GLN A 32 3.16 -3.00 -5.15
CA GLN A 32 2.23 -4.01 -5.66
C GLN A 32 0.85 -3.92 -4.99
N GLU A 33 0.79 -3.75 -3.66
CA GLU A 33 -0.48 -3.58 -2.93
C GLU A 33 -1.21 -2.30 -3.35
N PHE A 34 -0.48 -1.22 -3.58
CA PHE A 34 -1.06 0.03 -4.08
C PHE A 34 -1.65 -0.15 -5.49
N GLU A 35 -0.92 -0.77 -6.41
CA GLU A 35 -1.43 -1.05 -7.76
C GLU A 35 -2.69 -1.92 -7.70
N ALA A 36 -2.71 -2.96 -6.86
CA ALA A 36 -3.88 -3.83 -6.70
C ALA A 36 -5.12 -3.05 -6.25
N LEU A 37 -4.97 -2.16 -5.26
CA LEU A 37 -6.07 -1.32 -4.78
C LEU A 37 -6.56 -0.36 -5.87
N MET A 38 -5.64 0.30 -6.57
CA MET A 38 -5.99 1.24 -7.62
C MET A 38 -6.74 0.55 -8.78
N VAL A 39 -6.25 -0.61 -9.23
CA VAL A 39 -6.92 -1.41 -10.26
C VAL A 39 -8.29 -1.87 -9.79
N GLY A 40 -8.40 -2.33 -8.54
CA GLY A 40 -9.69 -2.67 -7.94
C GLY A 40 -10.69 -1.51 -8.04
N GLN A 41 -10.27 -0.29 -7.70
CA GLN A 41 -11.11 0.90 -7.81
C GLN A 41 -11.47 1.27 -9.26
N MET A 42 -10.52 1.11 -10.20
CA MET A 42 -10.81 1.31 -11.63
C MET A 42 -11.87 0.31 -12.12
N LEU A 43 -11.70 -0.97 -11.78
CA LEU A 43 -12.64 -2.02 -12.14
C LEU A 43 -14.02 -1.77 -11.52
N GLU A 44 -14.08 -1.41 -10.23
CA GLU A 44 -15.33 -1.05 -9.57
C GLU A 44 -16.02 0.13 -10.28
N SER A 45 -15.28 1.17 -10.66
CA SER A 45 -15.81 2.31 -11.41
C SER A 45 -16.32 1.91 -12.81
N MET A 46 -15.60 1.03 -13.52
CA MET A 46 -16.04 0.51 -14.83
C MET A 46 -17.34 -0.29 -14.72
N PHE A 47 -17.49 -1.10 -13.68
CA PHE A 47 -18.68 -1.93 -13.47
C PHE A 47 -19.84 -1.18 -12.81
N ALA A 48 -19.60 -0.05 -12.15
CA ALA A 48 -20.65 0.81 -11.60
C ALA A 48 -21.50 1.46 -12.70
N GLY A 49 -20.94 1.72 -13.87
CA GLY A 49 -21.66 2.23 -15.04
C GLY A 49 -22.45 1.18 -15.83
N ILE A 50 -22.24 -0.11 -15.55
CA ILE A 50 -22.99 -1.21 -16.15
C ILE A 50 -24.21 -1.48 -15.24
N GLU A 51 -25.29 -0.72 -15.45
CA GLU A 51 -26.58 -1.09 -14.87
C GLU A 51 -26.95 -2.48 -15.37
N THR A 52 -27.14 -3.41 -14.43
CA THR A 52 -27.54 -4.79 -14.68
C THR A 52 -28.86 -4.75 -15.44
N GLY A 53 -28.78 -4.94 -16.75
CA GLY A 53 -29.94 -4.96 -17.62
C GLY A 53 -30.94 -5.98 -17.07
N SER A 54 -32.19 -5.51 -16.91
CA SER A 54 -33.37 -6.23 -16.44
C SER A 54 -33.61 -6.23 -14.93
N ALA A 55 -34.90 -6.12 -14.59
CA ALA A 55 -35.51 -6.04 -13.27
C ALA A 55 -35.17 -7.16 -12.26
N PHE A 56 -34.20 -8.04 -12.58
CA PHE A 56 -33.80 -9.20 -11.79
C PHE A 56 -32.27 -9.41 -11.65
N GLY A 57 -31.43 -8.53 -12.21
CA GLY A 57 -29.97 -8.57 -11.99
C GLY A 57 -29.53 -7.49 -10.99
N GLY A 58 -28.55 -7.76 -10.12
CA GLY A 58 -27.99 -6.73 -9.23
C GLY A 58 -28.58 -6.68 -7.82
N GLY A 59 -28.77 -7.83 -7.16
CA GLY A 59 -29.04 -7.87 -5.72
C GLY A 59 -27.84 -7.41 -4.86
N GLN A 60 -28.05 -7.08 -3.57
CA GLN A 60 -26.95 -6.72 -2.65
C GLN A 60 -25.88 -7.82 -2.57
N GLY A 61 -26.28 -9.09 -2.54
CA GLY A 61 -25.33 -10.22 -2.50
C GLY A 61 -24.45 -10.31 -3.74
N GLU A 62 -25.01 -10.02 -4.93
CA GLU A 62 -24.25 -10.01 -6.18
C GLU A 62 -23.27 -8.83 -6.22
N ARG A 63 -23.66 -7.66 -5.71
CA ARG A 63 -22.74 -6.50 -5.59
C ARG A 63 -21.54 -6.82 -4.70
N THR A 64 -21.78 -7.42 -3.55
CA THR A 64 -20.71 -7.81 -2.62
C THR A 64 -19.80 -8.88 -3.24
N TRP A 65 -20.38 -9.92 -3.83
CA TRP A 65 -19.60 -10.97 -4.51
C TRP A 65 -18.76 -10.40 -5.67
N ARG A 66 -19.34 -9.50 -6.46
CA ARG A 66 -18.64 -8.82 -7.55
C ARG A 66 -17.48 -7.98 -7.02
N SER A 67 -17.67 -7.18 -5.97
CA SER A 67 -16.57 -6.39 -5.39
C SER A 67 -15.41 -7.28 -4.95
N PHE A 68 -15.66 -8.39 -4.27
CA PHE A 68 -14.60 -9.35 -3.92
C PHE A 68 -13.91 -9.93 -5.16
N MET A 69 -14.67 -10.30 -6.19
CA MET A 69 -14.11 -10.80 -7.44
C MET A 69 -13.22 -9.75 -8.14
N LEU A 70 -13.66 -8.49 -8.19
CA LEU A 70 -12.89 -7.39 -8.78
C LEU A 70 -11.62 -7.10 -7.98
N GLN A 71 -11.65 -7.24 -6.66
CA GLN A 71 -10.46 -7.14 -5.82
C GLN A 71 -9.42 -8.23 -6.16
N GLU A 72 -9.86 -9.47 -6.35
CA GLU A 72 -8.95 -10.56 -6.76
C GLU A 72 -8.37 -10.35 -8.17
N TYR A 73 -9.18 -9.83 -9.11
CA TYR A 73 -8.65 -9.42 -10.41
C TYR A 73 -7.63 -8.28 -10.30
N GLY A 74 -7.87 -7.29 -9.43
CA GLY A 74 -6.92 -6.22 -9.16
C GLY A 74 -5.58 -6.75 -8.66
N LYS A 75 -5.59 -7.71 -7.74
CA LYS A 75 -4.36 -8.39 -7.26
C LYS A 75 -3.64 -9.13 -8.37
N ALA A 76 -4.36 -9.91 -9.18
CA ALA A 76 -3.77 -10.65 -10.29
C ALA A 76 -3.14 -9.73 -11.35
N ILE A 77 -3.76 -8.58 -11.63
CA ILE A 77 -3.23 -7.56 -12.56
C ILE A 77 -1.97 -6.91 -11.97
N ALA A 78 -1.99 -6.56 -10.70
CA ALA A 78 -0.83 -5.99 -10.01
C ALA A 78 0.34 -6.99 -9.91
N GLU A 79 0.07 -8.27 -9.66
CA GLU A 79 1.06 -9.36 -9.71
C GLU A 79 1.70 -9.49 -11.10
N ALA A 80 0.92 -9.30 -12.17
CA ALA A 80 1.46 -9.28 -13.52
C ALA A 80 2.34 -8.05 -13.79
N GLY A 81 2.20 -6.97 -13.01
CA GLY A 81 3.03 -5.76 -13.09
C GLY A 81 2.89 -4.99 -14.41
N THR A 82 1.73 -5.10 -15.07
CA THR A 82 1.54 -4.62 -16.45
C THR A 82 1.24 -3.12 -16.56
N LEU A 83 0.68 -2.49 -15.52
CA LEU A 83 0.37 -1.06 -15.55
C LEU A 83 1.54 -0.20 -15.09
N GLY A 84 2.49 -0.78 -14.34
CA GLY A 84 3.72 -0.12 -13.90
C GLY A 84 3.52 0.90 -12.77
N ILE A 85 2.33 0.98 -12.20
CA ILE A 85 1.97 1.93 -11.14
C ILE A 85 2.69 1.55 -9.84
N GLY A 86 2.73 0.27 -9.53
CA GLY A 86 3.44 -0.25 -8.36
C GLY A 86 4.94 0.00 -8.43
N ARG A 87 5.54 -0.07 -9.63
CA ARG A 87 6.97 0.22 -9.82
C ARG A 87 7.31 1.69 -9.62
N MET A 88 6.41 2.61 -10.01
CA MET A 88 6.58 4.04 -9.71
C MET A 88 6.53 4.29 -8.19
N VAL A 89 5.57 3.67 -7.50
CA VAL A 89 5.44 3.79 -6.03
C VAL A 89 6.63 3.16 -5.31
N GLU A 90 7.06 1.97 -5.71
CA GLU A 90 8.26 1.32 -5.18
C GLU A 90 9.48 2.24 -5.27
N ALA A 91 9.71 2.85 -6.43
CA ALA A 91 10.84 3.75 -6.65
C ALA A 91 10.79 5.01 -5.77
N ASP A 92 9.59 5.57 -5.57
CA ASP A 92 9.40 6.72 -4.69
C ASP A 92 9.57 6.34 -3.22
N VAL A 93 9.01 5.20 -2.78
CA VAL A 93 9.15 4.69 -1.42
C VAL A 93 10.62 4.38 -1.10
N ALA A 94 11.33 3.72 -2.02
CA ALA A 94 12.76 3.46 -1.87
C ALA A 94 13.59 4.75 -1.77
N ARG A 95 13.23 5.79 -2.53
CA ARG A 95 13.86 7.11 -2.46
C ARG A 95 13.66 7.77 -1.09
N LEU A 96 12.43 7.72 -0.56
CA LEU A 96 12.12 8.27 0.76
C LEU A 96 12.93 7.58 1.86
N TYR A 97 13.02 6.24 1.82
CA TYR A 97 13.83 5.50 2.78
C TYR A 97 15.33 5.82 2.67
N GLY A 98 15.85 5.99 1.45
CA GLY A 98 17.22 6.46 1.22
C GLY A 98 17.50 7.82 1.87
N GLN A 99 16.59 8.78 1.72
CA GLN A 99 16.70 10.13 2.30
C GLN A 99 16.63 10.11 3.84
N THR A 100 15.78 9.29 4.45
CA THR A 100 15.71 9.18 5.92
C THR A 100 16.99 8.61 6.55
N SER A 101 17.81 7.87 5.80
CA SER A 101 19.07 7.33 6.32
C SER A 101 20.22 8.34 6.36
N GLU A 102 20.18 9.40 5.52
CA GLU A 102 21.20 10.46 5.49
C GLU A 102 20.96 11.57 6.52
N GLY A 103 19.73 11.72 7.04
CA GLY A 103 19.36 12.76 8.00
C GLY A 103 19.82 12.54 9.45
N THR A 104 20.53 11.46 9.77
CA THR A 104 21.04 11.15 11.13
C THR A 104 22.59 11.19 11.19
N LYS A 105 23.19 12.14 10.49
CA LYS A 105 24.57 12.59 10.73
C LYS A 105 24.59 14.12 10.77
N GLY A 106 24.19 14.66 11.91
CA GLY A 106 24.27 16.09 12.25
C GLY A 106 24.29 16.24 13.76
#